data_AF-A0A2V7X9U8-F1
#
_entry.id   AF-A0A2V7X9U8-F1
#
_cell.length_a   1.000
_cell.length_b   1.000
_cell.length_c   1.000
_cell.angle_alpha   90.00
_cell.angle_beta   90.00
_cell.angle_gamma   90.00
#
_symmetry.space_group_name_H-M   'P 1'
#
loop_
_entity.id
_entity.type
_entity.pdbx_description
1 polymer ?
#
loop_
_entity_poly.entity_id
_entity_poly.type
_entity_poly.pdbx_seq_one_letter_code
_entity_poly.pdbx_strand_id
1 'polypeptide(L)'
;KGRKSLNISGTELRQRLAEGRDIPEWFTFPEVVKALRRTHPPRKEQGFTVFFTGLSGAGKSTIANGLLVKLLEVGGRPVTLLDGDEVRKHLSSELGFSRAHRDLNIQRIGYVASEITKNGGIAICAPIAPYDAVRKTVREMIQPVGGFVLVHVATPLEVCESRDRKGMYAKARAGIIKEFTGIA
;
A
#
# COMPACT_ATOMS: atom_id res chain seq x y z
N LYS A 1 12.32 -37.32 -38.55
CA LYS A 1 12.35 -35.84 -38.39
C LYS A 1 11.25 -35.45 -37.39
N GLY A 2 11.59 -35.01 -36.18
CA GLY A 2 10.60 -34.72 -35.12
C GLY A 2 9.82 -33.43 -35.40
N ARG A 3 8.49 -33.47 -35.24
CA ARG A 3 7.63 -32.27 -35.28
C ARG A 3 7.94 -31.38 -34.07
N LYS A 4 8.20 -30.09 -34.29
CA LYS A 4 8.26 -29.09 -33.21
C LYS A 4 6.84 -28.79 -32.75
N SER A 5 6.53 -29.09 -31.48
CA SER A 5 5.30 -28.64 -30.83
C SER A 5 5.57 -27.27 -30.19
N LEU A 6 4.73 -26.27 -30.49
CA LEU A 6 4.73 -24.97 -29.83
C LEU A 6 3.61 -24.98 -28.79
N ASN A 7 3.93 -24.60 -27.55
CA ASN A 7 2.96 -24.50 -26.47
C ASN A 7 3.33 -23.36 -25.52
N ILE A 8 2.31 -22.67 -24.99
CA ILE A 8 2.46 -21.67 -23.91
C ILE A 8 1.65 -22.16 -22.73
N SER A 9 2.30 -22.32 -21.57
CA SER A 9 1.61 -22.69 -20.34
C SER A 9 0.79 -21.52 -19.77
N GLY A 10 -0.18 -21.82 -18.93
CA GLY A 10 -0.95 -20.77 -18.23
C GLY A 10 -0.10 -19.88 -17.33
N THR A 11 1.06 -20.37 -16.85
CA THR A 11 2.03 -19.56 -16.09
C THR A 11 2.78 -18.59 -17.00
N GLU A 12 3.26 -19.05 -18.15
CA GLU A 12 3.94 -18.20 -19.14
C GLU A 12 2.97 -17.15 -19.72
N LEU A 13 1.71 -17.50 -19.98
CA LEU A 13 0.69 -16.53 -20.41
C LEU A 13 0.50 -15.41 -19.38
N ARG A 14 0.33 -15.76 -18.10
CA ARG A 14 0.20 -14.77 -17.01
C ARG A 14 1.44 -13.89 -16.90
N GLN A 15 2.63 -14.47 -17.07
CA GLN A 15 3.88 -13.71 -17.07
C GLN A 15 3.96 -12.72 -18.24
N ARG A 16 3.60 -13.16 -19.47
CA ARG A 16 3.53 -12.28 -20.64
C ARG A 16 2.56 -11.13 -20.46
N LEU A 17 1.36 -11.40 -19.94
CA LEU A 17 0.38 -10.36 -19.61
C LEU A 17 0.95 -9.36 -18.59
N ALA A 18 1.52 -9.83 -17.48
CA ALA A 18 2.06 -8.98 -16.42
C ALA A 18 3.24 -8.11 -16.88
N GLU A 19 4.10 -8.62 -17.75
CA GLU A 19 5.26 -7.90 -18.29
C GLU A 19 4.91 -7.09 -19.56
N GLY A 20 3.70 -7.29 -20.10
CA GLY A 20 3.26 -6.68 -21.35
C GLY A 20 3.90 -7.28 -22.61
N ARG A 21 4.63 -8.41 -22.51
CA ARG A 21 5.26 -9.11 -23.65
C ARG A 21 4.23 -9.59 -24.67
N ASP A 22 4.62 -9.69 -25.93
CA ASP A 22 3.74 -10.17 -27.00
C ASP A 22 3.23 -11.59 -26.74
N ILE A 23 1.98 -11.83 -27.10
CA ILE A 23 1.36 -13.16 -27.09
C ILE A 23 1.20 -13.56 -28.56
N PRO A 24 1.86 -14.63 -29.03
CA PRO A 24 1.86 -14.98 -30.45
C PRO A 24 0.46 -15.30 -30.98
N GLU A 25 0.18 -14.91 -32.22
CA GLU A 25 -1.13 -15.15 -32.88
C GLU A 25 -1.42 -16.65 -33.07
N TRP A 26 -0.40 -17.50 -33.18
CA TRP A 26 -0.59 -18.95 -33.23
C TRP A 26 -1.14 -19.53 -31.92
N PHE A 27 -0.99 -18.81 -30.80
CA PHE A 27 -1.51 -19.23 -29.49
C PHE A 27 -2.98 -18.79 -29.30
N THR A 28 -3.32 -17.55 -29.67
CA THR A 28 -4.70 -17.04 -29.60
C THR A 28 -4.89 -15.80 -30.47
N PHE A 29 -6.13 -15.44 -30.75
CA PHE A 29 -6.48 -14.31 -31.62
C PHE A 29 -6.15 -12.96 -30.97
N PRO A 30 -5.77 -11.93 -31.77
CA PRO A 30 -5.47 -10.59 -31.27
C PRO A 30 -6.59 -9.96 -30.43
N GLU A 31 -7.85 -10.20 -30.77
CA GLU A 31 -9.03 -9.68 -30.05
C GLU A 31 -9.13 -10.28 -28.65
N VAL A 32 -8.80 -11.55 -28.51
CA VAL A 32 -8.74 -12.24 -27.21
C VAL A 32 -7.59 -11.68 -26.38
N VAL A 33 -6.40 -11.47 -26.97
CA VAL A 33 -5.28 -10.81 -26.28
C VAL A 33 -5.67 -9.42 -25.78
N LYS A 34 -6.36 -8.63 -26.61
CA LYS A 34 -6.85 -7.29 -26.24
C LYS A 34 -7.83 -7.34 -25.06
N ALA A 35 -8.77 -8.30 -25.07
CA ALA A 35 -9.70 -8.51 -23.96
C ALA A 35 -9.01 -8.96 -22.66
N LEU A 36 -8.02 -9.86 -22.77
CA LEU A 36 -7.21 -10.30 -21.63
C LEU A 36 -6.41 -9.15 -21.03
N ARG A 37 -5.78 -8.30 -21.85
CA ARG A 37 -5.01 -7.13 -21.37
C ARG A 37 -5.89 -6.08 -20.69
N ARG A 38 -7.17 -5.96 -21.06
CA ARG A 38 -8.12 -5.06 -20.37
C ARG A 38 -8.42 -5.51 -18.95
N THR A 39 -8.47 -6.81 -18.69
CA THR A 39 -8.75 -7.39 -17.37
C THR A 39 -7.49 -7.69 -16.56
N HIS A 40 -6.36 -7.89 -17.25
CA HIS A 40 -5.05 -8.18 -16.68
C HIS A 40 -4.01 -7.23 -17.29
N PRO A 41 -4.07 -5.92 -16.95
CA PRO A 41 -3.16 -4.95 -17.51
C PRO A 41 -1.70 -5.26 -17.11
N PRO A 42 -0.71 -4.82 -17.90
CA PRO A 42 0.70 -4.93 -17.51
C PRO A 42 1.00 -4.21 -16.19
N ARG A 43 2.02 -4.66 -15.43
CA ARG A 43 2.38 -4.08 -14.13
C ARG A 43 2.59 -2.55 -14.14
N LYS A 44 3.06 -2.00 -15.26
CA LYS A 44 3.25 -0.55 -15.43
C LYS A 44 1.93 0.25 -15.41
N GLU A 45 0.82 -0.41 -15.72
CA GLU A 45 -0.54 0.15 -15.76
C GLU A 45 -1.39 -0.30 -14.57
N GLN A 46 -0.94 -1.31 -13.80
CA GLN A 46 -1.61 -1.75 -12.58
C GLN A 46 -1.46 -0.70 -11.46
N GLY A 47 -2.49 -0.64 -10.61
CA GLY A 47 -2.43 0.09 -9.35
C GLY A 47 -1.57 -0.64 -8.32
N PHE A 48 -1.10 0.10 -7.32
CA PHE A 48 -0.37 -0.48 -6.20
C PHE A 48 -0.49 0.39 -4.95
N THR A 49 -0.30 -0.23 -3.80
CA THR A 49 -0.22 0.45 -2.51
C THR A 49 1.20 0.44 -1.97
N VAL A 50 1.68 1.61 -1.55
CA VAL A 50 2.86 1.76 -0.69
C VAL A 50 2.38 2.02 0.72
N PHE A 51 2.59 1.05 1.60
CA PHE A 51 2.10 1.06 2.97
C PHE A 51 3.28 1.25 3.92
N PHE A 52 3.41 2.45 4.49
CA PHE A 52 4.41 2.74 5.50
C PHE A 52 3.94 2.28 6.89
N THR A 53 4.90 1.87 7.71
CA THR A 53 4.71 1.56 9.15
C THR A 53 5.93 2.03 9.93
N GLY A 54 5.74 2.36 11.20
CA GLY A 54 6.80 2.88 12.07
C GLY A 54 6.26 3.83 13.14
N LEU A 55 7.11 4.18 14.09
CA LEU A 55 6.76 5.01 15.25
C LEU A 55 6.25 6.40 14.87
N SER A 56 5.51 7.05 15.78
CA SER A 56 5.20 8.48 15.64
C SER A 56 6.51 9.27 15.54
N GLY A 57 6.59 10.32 14.72
CA GLY A 57 7.85 11.05 14.55
C GLY A 57 8.95 10.33 13.75
N ALA A 58 8.73 9.10 13.28
CA ALA A 58 9.73 8.34 12.50
C ALA A 58 10.05 8.95 11.12
N GLY A 59 9.23 9.88 10.61
CA GLY A 59 9.41 10.51 9.30
C GLY A 59 8.51 9.97 8.17
N LYS A 60 7.55 9.09 8.49
CA LYS A 60 6.63 8.47 7.51
C LYS A 60 5.93 9.49 6.61
N SER A 61 5.27 10.49 7.20
CA SER A 61 4.54 11.51 6.44
C SER A 61 5.46 12.33 5.53
N THR A 62 6.69 12.63 5.96
CA THR A 62 7.69 13.32 5.13
C THR A 62 8.09 12.48 3.91
N ILE A 63 8.41 11.21 4.12
CA ILE A 63 8.79 10.29 3.03
C ILE A 63 7.59 10.07 2.09
N ALA A 64 6.38 9.90 2.64
CA ALA A 64 5.16 9.71 1.87
C ALA A 64 4.84 10.92 0.98
N ASN A 65 5.02 12.15 1.47
CA ASN A 65 4.85 13.36 0.67
C ASN A 65 5.93 13.49 -0.42
N GLY A 66 7.19 13.17 -0.11
CA GLY A 66 8.24 13.15 -1.14
C GLY A 66 7.96 12.12 -2.23
N LEU A 67 7.48 10.94 -1.86
CA LEU A 67 7.06 9.91 -2.80
C LEU A 67 5.85 10.34 -3.63
N LEU A 68 4.85 11.00 -3.03
CA LEU A 68 3.70 11.57 -3.72
C LEU A 68 4.15 12.51 -4.85
N VAL A 69 5.00 13.49 -4.52
CA VAL A 69 5.54 14.44 -5.51
C VAL A 69 6.25 13.70 -6.64
N LYS A 70 7.13 12.75 -6.31
CA LYS A 70 7.88 12.00 -7.32
C LYS A 70 6.97 11.18 -8.24
N LEU A 71 5.92 10.56 -7.71
CA LEU A 71 4.98 9.78 -8.51
C LEU A 71 4.09 10.66 -9.39
N LEU A 72 3.70 11.84 -8.90
CA LEU A 72 2.98 12.83 -9.72
C LEU A 72 3.85 13.36 -10.87
N GLU A 73 5.14 13.60 -10.63
CA GLU A 73 6.11 13.99 -11.67
C GLU A 73 6.28 12.92 -12.76
N VAL A 74 6.41 11.65 -12.35
CA VAL A 74 6.52 10.52 -13.29
C VAL A 74 5.22 10.34 -14.08
N GLY A 75 4.07 10.62 -13.46
CA GLY A 75 2.76 10.50 -14.07
C GLY A 75 2.31 9.07 -14.33
N GLY A 76 1.32 8.92 -15.22
CA GLY A 76 0.79 7.64 -15.68
C GLY A 76 -0.32 7.03 -14.83
N ARG A 77 -0.37 7.29 -13.52
CA ARG A 77 -1.44 6.81 -12.63
C ARG A 77 -1.86 7.89 -11.63
N PRO A 78 -3.15 7.99 -11.27
CA PRO A 78 -3.58 8.88 -10.21
C PRO A 78 -3.00 8.42 -8.87
N VAL A 79 -2.62 9.37 -8.02
CA VAL A 79 -1.96 9.10 -6.73
C VAL A 79 -2.82 9.67 -5.61
N THR A 80 -3.09 8.87 -4.60
CA THR A 80 -3.85 9.25 -3.40
C THR A 80 -3.00 9.05 -2.15
N LEU A 81 -2.89 10.10 -1.34
CA LEU A 81 -2.22 10.05 -0.05
C LEU A 81 -3.25 9.84 1.08
N LEU A 82 -3.09 8.73 1.81
CA LEU A 82 -3.85 8.36 3.01
C LEU A 82 -2.94 8.51 4.24
N ASP A 83 -2.64 9.76 4.61
CA ASP A 83 -1.86 10.08 5.81
C ASP A 83 -2.74 10.02 7.07
N GLY A 84 -2.14 9.73 8.22
CA GLY A 84 -2.85 9.46 9.46
C GLY A 84 -3.76 10.58 9.95
N ASP A 85 -3.39 11.85 9.73
CA ASP A 85 -4.20 13.00 10.15
C ASP A 85 -5.45 13.17 9.25
N GLU A 86 -5.29 13.09 7.92
CA GLU A 86 -6.40 13.17 6.95
C GLU A 86 -7.35 11.98 7.10
N VAL A 87 -6.81 10.77 7.26
CA VAL A 87 -7.62 9.57 7.52
C VAL A 87 -8.40 9.73 8.82
N ARG A 88 -7.76 10.19 9.90
CA ARG A 88 -8.48 10.40 11.17
C ARG A 88 -9.59 11.42 11.03
N LYS A 89 -9.38 12.49 10.27
CA LYS A 89 -10.41 13.52 10.05
C LYS A 89 -11.60 13.01 9.26
N HIS A 90 -11.37 12.19 8.23
CA HIS A 90 -12.40 11.85 7.25
C HIS A 90 -12.99 10.45 7.39
N LEU A 91 -12.24 9.50 7.94
CA LEU A 91 -12.60 8.07 7.95
C LEU A 91 -12.65 7.47 9.35
N SER A 92 -12.18 8.19 10.39
CA SER A 92 -11.95 7.60 11.72
C SER A 92 -12.00 8.64 12.84
N SER A 93 -12.84 9.68 12.69
CA SER A 93 -12.93 10.79 13.64
C SER A 93 -13.53 10.36 14.98
N GLU A 94 -14.34 9.30 14.97
CA GLU A 94 -14.96 8.69 16.14
C GLU A 94 -14.04 7.69 16.86
N LEU A 95 -12.91 7.31 16.26
CA LEU A 95 -12.02 6.29 16.81
C LEU A 95 -11.01 6.88 17.80
N GLY A 96 -11.11 6.43 19.05
CA GLY A 96 -10.12 6.66 20.10
C GLY A 96 -8.76 5.95 19.88
N PHE A 97 -8.07 5.62 20.99
CA PHE A 97 -6.70 5.09 20.98
C PHE A 97 -6.56 3.63 21.43
N SER A 98 -7.67 2.97 21.75
CA SER A 98 -7.66 1.55 22.12
C SER A 98 -7.06 0.69 21.00
N ARG A 99 -6.52 -0.47 21.36
CA ARG A 99 -6.04 -1.45 20.37
C ARG A 99 -7.06 -1.75 19.27
N ALA A 100 -8.31 -2.03 19.65
CA ALA A 100 -9.38 -2.31 18.71
C ALA A 100 -9.65 -1.15 17.74
N HIS A 101 -9.67 0.09 18.24
CA HIS A 101 -9.84 1.28 17.39
C HIS A 101 -8.66 1.50 16.45
N ARG A 102 -7.43 1.22 16.89
CA ARG A 102 -6.23 1.29 16.02
C ARG A 102 -6.29 0.26 14.91
N ASP A 103 -6.67 -0.97 15.22
CA ASP A 103 -6.81 -2.05 14.25
C ASP A 103 -7.90 -1.72 13.22
N LEU A 104 -9.06 -1.26 13.67
CA LEU A 104 -10.16 -0.85 12.79
C LEU A 104 -9.75 0.32 11.89
N ASN A 105 -9.06 1.33 12.41
CA ASN A 105 -8.53 2.43 11.60
C ASN A 105 -7.61 1.91 10.46
N ILE A 106 -6.73 0.96 10.76
CA ILE A 106 -5.81 0.39 9.76
C ILE A 106 -6.57 -0.44 8.73
N GLN A 107 -7.57 -1.21 9.14
CA GLN A 107 -8.44 -1.97 8.22
C GLN A 107 -9.21 -1.03 7.28
N ARG A 108 -9.73 0.09 7.79
CA ARG A 108 -10.41 1.12 6.97
C ARG A 108 -9.46 1.72 5.92
N ILE A 109 -8.22 2.05 6.32
CA ILE A 109 -7.19 2.49 5.37
C ILE A 109 -6.95 1.41 4.32
N GLY A 110 -6.80 0.15 4.74
CA GLY A 110 -6.56 -0.99 3.84
C GLY A 110 -7.67 -1.17 2.81
N TYR A 111 -8.93 -1.07 3.22
CA TYR A 111 -10.08 -1.16 2.31
C TYR A 111 -10.11 -0.03 1.27
N VAL A 112 -9.89 1.21 1.70
CA VAL A 112 -9.84 2.35 0.75
C VAL A 112 -8.64 2.20 -0.20
N ALA A 113 -7.48 1.79 0.32
CA ALA A 113 -6.29 1.53 -0.48
C ALA A 113 -6.49 0.38 -1.49
N SER A 114 -7.22 -0.68 -1.14
CA SER A 114 -7.53 -1.77 -2.07
C SER A 114 -8.44 -1.31 -3.19
N GLU A 115 -9.45 -0.48 -2.92
CA GLU A 115 -10.32 0.04 -3.99
C GLU A 115 -9.57 1.02 -4.90
N ILE A 116 -8.67 1.85 -4.38
CA ILE A 116 -7.79 2.70 -5.21
C ILE A 116 -6.88 1.82 -6.10
N THR A 117 -6.24 0.82 -5.51
CA THR A 117 -5.33 -0.11 -6.20
C THR A 117 -6.03 -0.88 -7.31
N LYS A 118 -7.22 -1.42 -7.02
CA LYS A 118 -8.08 -2.14 -7.96
C LYS A 118 -8.44 -1.31 -9.19
N ASN A 119 -8.60 0.00 -9.02
CA ASN A 119 -8.93 0.93 -10.11
C ASN A 119 -7.69 1.51 -10.82
N GLY A 120 -6.51 0.90 -10.65
CA GLY A 120 -5.29 1.33 -11.34
C GLY A 120 -4.56 2.52 -10.69
N GLY A 121 -5.06 3.02 -9.55
CA GLY A 121 -4.46 4.11 -8.81
C GLY A 121 -3.31 3.67 -7.91
N ILE A 122 -2.54 4.66 -7.44
CA ILE A 122 -1.49 4.47 -6.45
C ILE A 122 -1.98 4.97 -5.09
N ALA A 123 -2.07 4.09 -4.10
CA ALA A 123 -2.36 4.48 -2.72
C ALA A 123 -1.07 4.57 -1.91
N ILE A 124 -0.83 5.72 -1.28
CA ILE A 124 0.28 5.92 -0.34
C ILE A 124 -0.30 6.02 1.06
N CYS A 125 -0.01 5.06 1.93
CA CYS A 125 -0.57 5.01 3.28
C CYS A 125 0.54 5.23 4.32
N ALA A 126 0.35 6.16 5.26
CA ALA A 126 1.35 6.44 6.30
C ALA A 126 0.89 6.23 7.77
N PRO A 127 0.13 5.17 8.12
CA PRO A 127 -0.27 4.92 9.50
C PRO A 127 0.90 4.44 10.38
N ILE A 128 0.69 4.42 11.70
CA ILE A 128 1.65 3.81 12.64
C ILE A 128 1.69 2.27 12.43
N ALA A 129 0.52 1.65 12.36
CA ALA A 129 0.34 0.21 12.12
C ALA A 129 1.26 -0.72 12.95
N PRO A 130 1.20 -0.65 14.29
CA PRO A 130 2.18 -1.31 15.15
C PRO A 130 2.10 -2.84 15.13
N TYR A 131 0.90 -3.40 14.93
CA TYR A 131 0.67 -4.84 15.04
C TYR A 131 0.84 -5.55 13.70
N ASP A 132 1.50 -6.70 13.72
CA ASP A 132 1.77 -7.47 12.50
C ASP A 132 0.51 -8.05 11.86
N ALA A 133 -0.41 -8.56 12.69
CA ALA A 133 -1.65 -9.18 12.24
C ALA A 133 -2.45 -8.24 11.31
N VAL A 134 -2.65 -6.99 11.71
CA VAL A 134 -3.43 -6.04 10.91
C VAL A 134 -2.69 -5.61 9.63
N ARG A 135 -1.34 -5.56 9.64
CA ARG A 135 -0.57 -5.32 8.41
C ARG A 135 -0.72 -6.47 7.41
N LYS A 136 -0.79 -7.72 7.90
CA LYS A 136 -1.08 -8.90 7.07
C LYS A 136 -2.50 -8.85 6.50
N THR A 137 -3.48 -8.49 7.32
CA THR A 137 -4.87 -8.29 6.85
C THR A 137 -4.94 -7.26 5.72
N VAL A 138 -4.26 -6.11 5.84
CA VAL A 138 -4.21 -5.11 4.76
C VAL A 138 -3.52 -5.64 3.51
N ARG A 139 -2.42 -6.38 3.66
CA ARG A 139 -1.75 -7.04 2.53
C ARG A 139 -2.68 -8.01 1.81
N GLU A 140 -3.44 -8.83 2.55
CA GLU A 140 -4.39 -9.80 2.02
C GLU A 140 -5.56 -9.13 1.27
N MET A 141 -5.98 -7.93 1.70
CA MET A 141 -6.98 -7.13 0.98
C MET A 141 -6.47 -6.61 -0.38
N ILE A 142 -5.18 -6.25 -0.46
CA ILE A 142 -4.62 -5.52 -1.61
C ILE A 142 -4.00 -6.45 -2.65
N GLN A 143 -3.28 -7.49 -2.23
CA GLN A 143 -2.56 -8.40 -3.14
C GLN A 143 -3.43 -9.06 -4.24
N PRO A 144 -4.72 -9.39 -4.00
CA PRO A 144 -5.58 -9.92 -5.05
C PRO A 144 -5.92 -8.90 -6.16
N VAL A 145 -5.82 -7.60 -5.86
CA VAL A 145 -6.25 -6.51 -6.77
C VAL A 145 -5.10 -5.64 -7.29
N GLY A 146 -3.87 -5.81 -6.78
CA GLY A 146 -2.68 -5.14 -7.30
C GLY A 146 -1.45 -5.28 -6.41
N GLY A 147 -0.45 -4.43 -6.63
CA GLY A 147 0.81 -4.48 -5.91
C GLY A 147 0.68 -4.00 -4.45
N PHE A 148 1.38 -4.65 -3.52
CA PHE A 148 1.49 -4.19 -2.12
C PHE A 148 2.96 -4.12 -1.70
N VAL A 149 3.39 -2.94 -1.26
CA VAL A 149 4.75 -2.67 -0.80
C VAL A 149 4.71 -2.19 0.64
N LEU A 150 5.20 -3.01 1.58
CA LEU A 150 5.36 -2.62 2.98
C LEU A 150 6.70 -1.93 3.19
N VAL A 151 6.69 -0.71 3.72
CA VAL A 151 7.89 0.06 4.02
C VAL A 151 7.96 0.32 5.53
N HIS A 152 8.93 -0.31 6.19
CA HIS A 152 9.18 -0.06 7.61
C HIS A 152 10.15 1.11 7.77
N VAL A 153 9.65 2.23 8.31
CA VAL A 153 10.47 3.38 8.68
C VAL A 153 11.02 3.14 10.09
N ALA A 154 12.12 2.39 10.13
CA ALA A 154 12.76 1.88 11.35
C ALA A 154 13.60 2.94 12.10
N THR A 155 13.07 4.16 12.24
CA THR A 155 13.73 5.22 12.99
C THR A 155 13.76 4.87 14.49
N PRO A 156 14.90 4.96 15.18
CA PRO A 156 14.99 4.66 16.62
C PRO A 156 14.02 5.46 17.48
N LEU A 157 13.58 4.90 18.60
CA LEU A 157 12.61 5.53 19.50
C LEU A 157 13.14 6.86 20.04
N GLU A 158 14.41 6.91 20.42
CA GLU A 158 15.07 8.07 21.00
C GLU A 158 15.04 9.26 20.03
N VAL A 159 15.24 8.97 18.74
CA VAL A 159 15.16 9.97 17.66
C VAL A 159 13.70 10.38 17.40
N CYS A 160 12.75 9.46 17.53
CA CYS A 160 11.33 9.78 17.41
C CYS A 160 10.85 10.69 18.55
N GLU A 161 11.27 10.39 19.78
CA GLU A 161 10.99 11.18 20.98
C GLU A 161 11.63 12.56 20.92
N SER A 162 12.90 12.65 20.49
CA SER A 162 13.58 13.95 20.36
C SER A 162 12.91 14.86 19.31
N ARG A 163 12.12 14.30 18.41
CA ARG A 163 11.38 15.01 17.35
C ARG A 163 9.91 15.24 17.70
N ASP A 164 9.47 15.04 18.94
CA ASP A 164 8.06 15.03 19.38
C ASP A 164 7.27 16.33 19.12
N ARG A 165 7.00 16.60 17.85
CA ARG A 165 6.38 17.84 17.36
C ARG A 165 4.94 18.00 17.86
N LYS A 166 4.27 16.88 18.18
CA LYS A 166 2.88 16.85 18.65
C LYS A 166 2.77 16.77 20.17
N GLY A 167 3.89 16.72 20.90
CA GLY A 167 3.92 16.55 22.35
C GLY A 167 3.31 15.22 22.82
N MET A 168 3.20 14.22 21.93
CA MET A 168 2.50 12.98 22.22
C MET A 168 3.36 12.03 23.04
N TYR A 169 4.67 12.01 22.80
CA TYR A 169 5.60 11.26 23.65
C TYR A 169 5.70 11.88 25.03
N ALA A 170 5.78 13.21 25.14
CA ALA A 170 5.78 13.90 26.44
C ALA A 170 4.50 13.60 27.26
N LYS A 171 3.32 13.67 26.62
CA LYS A 171 2.03 13.33 27.26
C LYS A 171 1.95 11.87 27.68
N ALA A 172 2.50 10.96 26.88
CA ALA A 172 2.56 9.54 27.21
C ALA A 172 3.48 9.28 28.41
N ARG A 173 4.68 9.88 28.45
CA ARG A 173 5.60 9.80 29.60
C ARG A 173 4.98 10.38 30.89
N ALA A 174 4.14 11.40 30.76
CA ALA A 174 3.39 11.98 31.88
C ALA A 174 2.16 11.16 32.31
N GLY A 175 1.89 10.01 31.70
CA GLY A 175 0.74 9.14 32.02
C GLY A 175 -0.62 9.66 31.55
N ILE A 176 -0.65 10.75 30.77
CA ILE A 176 -1.88 11.34 30.22
C ILE A 176 -2.44 10.46 29.10
N ILE A 177 -1.56 9.86 28.29
CA ILE A 177 -1.92 8.89 27.26
C ILE A 177 -1.48 7.50 27.71
N LYS A 178 -2.43 6.71 28.21
CA LYS A 178 -2.15 5.41 28.85
C LYS A 178 -1.69 4.31 27.89
N GLU A 179 -1.98 4.42 26.59
CA GLU A 179 -1.66 3.38 25.59
C GLU A 179 -0.96 3.99 24.37
N PHE A 180 0.23 4.56 24.55
CA PHE A 180 1.00 5.15 23.46
C PHE A 180 2.01 4.17 22.86
N THR A 181 2.04 4.08 21.53
CA THR A 181 2.94 3.14 20.85
C THR A 181 4.41 3.52 21.06
N GLY A 182 5.18 2.61 21.66
CA GLY A 182 6.62 2.78 21.90
C GLY A 182 6.96 3.31 23.30
N ILE A 183 5.97 3.63 24.15
CA ILE A 183 6.17 3.93 25.57
C ILE A 183 5.45 2.85 26.38
N ALA A 184 6.15 2.29 27.37
CA ALA A 184 5.59 1.38 28.38
C ALA A 184 5.05 2.17 29.57
#